data_AF-A0A8T0DGE3-F1
#
_entry.id   AF-A0A8T0DGE3-F1
#
_cell.length_a   1.000
_cell.length_b   1.000
_cell.length_c   1.000
_cell.angle_alpha   90.00
_cell.angle_beta   90.00
_cell.angle_gamma   90.00
#
_symmetry.space_group_name_H-M   'P 1'
#
loop_
_entity.id
_entity.type
_entity.pdbx_description
1 polymer ?
#
loop_
_entity_poly.entity_id
_entity_poly.type
_entity_poly.pdbx_seq_one_letter_code
_entity_poly.pdbx_strand_id
1 'polypeptide(L)'
;MFFYNNFRGTDEDTVIDILGHRTLKQRLAIRDHYKATFGEDLIDKLTGELTGNFEDLVQMLLKDSATTKAKALYKALAGAGTKESVIIEILCTANNKEIRDIKRAYLEGM
;
A
#
# COMPACT_ATOMS: atom_id res chain seq x y z
N MET A 1 10.59 -24.75 -7.29
CA MET A 1 9.42 -24.73 -8.19
C MET A 1 8.24 -24.24 -7.36
N PHE A 2 7.97 -22.93 -7.34
CA PHE A 2 7.04 -22.32 -6.37
C PHE A 2 6.08 -21.28 -6.96
N PHE A 3 5.74 -21.38 -8.25
CA PHE A 3 4.61 -20.60 -8.77
C PHE A 3 3.86 -21.42 -9.80
N TYR A 4 3.07 -22.39 -9.35
CA TYR A 4 1.90 -22.84 -10.10
C TYR A 4 0.96 -23.64 -9.20
N ASN A 5 -0.01 -22.95 -8.59
CA ASN A 5 -1.34 -23.48 -8.30
C ASN A 5 -2.21 -22.38 -7.69
N ASN A 6 -3.12 -21.81 -8.48
CA ASN A 6 -4.56 -21.90 -8.19
C ASN A 6 -5.36 -21.30 -9.36
N PHE A 7 -6.36 -22.07 -9.82
CA PHE A 7 -7.08 -21.82 -11.07
C PHE A 7 -8.30 -20.90 -10.89
N ARG A 8 -8.59 -20.42 -9.67
CA ARG A 8 -9.61 -19.39 -9.35
C ARG A 8 -9.31 -18.75 -7.98
N GLY A 9 -8.94 -17.46 -7.98
CA GLY A 9 -8.67 -16.65 -6.78
C GLY A 9 -7.18 -16.51 -6.45
N THR A 10 -6.82 -15.42 -5.77
CA THR A 10 -5.47 -15.21 -5.22
C THR A 10 -5.25 -16.15 -4.04
N ASP A 11 -4.08 -16.78 -3.97
CA ASP A 11 -3.60 -17.47 -2.77
C ASP A 11 -3.22 -16.42 -1.71
N GLU A 12 -4.22 -15.98 -0.93
CA GLU A 12 -4.07 -14.95 0.11
C GLU A 12 -3.03 -15.37 1.17
N ASP A 13 -2.95 -16.67 1.49
CA ASP A 13 -1.97 -17.24 2.43
C ASP A 13 -0.53 -17.00 1.93
N THR A 14 -0.29 -17.20 0.64
CA THR A 14 1.01 -16.91 0.03
C THR A 14 1.34 -15.42 0.04
N VAL A 15 0.35 -14.55 -0.20
CA VAL A 15 0.53 -13.09 -0.12
C VAL A 15 0.90 -12.68 1.30
N ILE A 16 0.21 -13.23 2.30
CA ILE A 16 0.48 -12.98 3.73
C ILE A 16 1.88 -13.47 4.10
N ASP A 17 2.24 -14.70 3.73
CA ASP A 17 3.53 -15.29 4.07
C ASP A 17 4.70 -14.52 3.46
N ILE A 18 4.55 -14.04 2.23
CA ILE A 18 5.59 -13.25 1.55
C ILE A 18 5.62 -11.83 2.10
N LEU A 19 4.52 -11.07 2.04
CA LEU A 19 4.53 -9.64 2.36
C LEU A 19 4.64 -9.38 3.88
N GLY A 20 4.02 -10.24 4.70
CA GLY A 20 4.02 -10.12 6.16
C GLY A 20 5.42 -10.29 6.78
N HIS A 21 6.30 -11.03 6.13
CA HIS A 21 7.67 -11.29 6.60
C HIS A 21 8.73 -10.46 5.88
N ARG A 22 8.38 -9.28 5.34
CA ARG A 22 9.31 -8.39 4.63
C ARG A 22 9.20 -6.95 5.10
N THR A 23 10.35 -6.30 5.21
CA THR A 23 10.45 -4.85 5.45
C THR A 23 9.84 -4.06 4.28
N LEU A 24 9.46 -2.80 4.52
CA LEU A 24 8.98 -1.91 3.46
C LEU A 24 9.96 -1.86 2.28
N LYS A 25 11.27 -1.71 2.55
CA LYS A 25 12.31 -1.67 1.51
C LYS A 25 12.29 -2.95 0.65
N GLN A 26 12.17 -4.12 1.27
CA GLN A 26 12.10 -5.39 0.55
C GLN A 26 10.79 -5.51 -0.25
N ARG A 27 9.66 -5.07 0.30
CA ARG A 27 8.37 -5.08 -0.39
C ARG A 27 8.38 -4.19 -1.64
N LEU A 28 8.94 -2.99 -1.54
CA LEU A 28 9.11 -2.11 -2.70
C LEU A 28 10.05 -2.72 -3.74
N ALA A 29 11.14 -3.34 -3.32
CA ALA A 29 12.04 -4.05 -4.24
C ALA A 29 11.35 -5.23 -4.95
N ILE A 30 10.50 -5.98 -4.24
CA ILE A 30 9.68 -7.06 -4.84
C ILE A 30 8.73 -6.48 -5.89
N ARG A 31 8.00 -5.41 -5.57
CA ARG A 31 7.11 -4.73 -6.50
C ARG A 31 7.83 -4.27 -7.76
N ASP A 32 8.95 -3.57 -7.60
CA ASP A 32 9.71 -3.03 -8.71
C ASP A 32 10.31 -4.15 -9.58
N HIS A 33 10.82 -5.22 -8.95
CA HIS A 33 11.32 -6.39 -9.66
C HIS A 33 10.22 -7.16 -10.39
N TYR A 34 9.02 -7.28 -9.80
CA TYR A 34 7.86 -7.88 -10.44
C TYR A 34 7.51 -7.13 -11.72
N LYS A 35 7.43 -5.80 -11.65
CA LYS A 35 7.19 -4.94 -12.82
C LYS A 35 8.25 -5.12 -13.91
N ALA A 36 9.52 -5.18 -13.53
CA ALA A 36 10.62 -5.38 -14.47
C ALA A 36 10.59 -6.78 -15.13
N THR A 37 10.15 -7.81 -14.40
CA THR A 37 10.16 -9.21 -14.86
C THR A 37 8.95 -9.52 -15.74
N PHE A 38 7.76 -9.06 -15.35
CA PHE A 38 6.50 -9.45 -15.98
C PHE A 38 5.84 -8.33 -16.78
N GLY A 39 6.32 -7.08 -16.67
CA GLY A 39 5.73 -5.91 -17.33
C GLY A 39 4.41 -5.43 -16.70
N GLU A 40 3.90 -6.12 -15.69
CA GLU A 40 2.63 -5.85 -15.01
C GLU A 40 2.85 -5.19 -13.65
N ASP A 41 1.95 -4.31 -13.22
CA ASP A 41 2.02 -3.70 -11.89
C ASP A 41 1.54 -4.70 -10.82
N LEU A 42 2.37 -4.96 -9.80
CA LEU A 42 2.06 -5.94 -8.76
C LEU A 42 0.85 -5.53 -7.91
N ILE A 43 0.67 -4.23 -7.67
CA ILE A 43 -0.46 -3.74 -6.89
C ILE A 43 -1.74 -4.01 -7.68
N ASP A 44 -1.79 -3.58 -8.94
CA ASP A 44 -2.96 -3.79 -9.80
C ASP A 44 -3.30 -5.28 -9.95
N LYS A 45 -2.27 -6.12 -10.11
CA LYS A 45 -2.44 -7.58 -10.22
C LYS A 45 -3.09 -8.18 -8.98
N LEU A 46 -2.64 -7.79 -7.79
CA LEU A 46 -3.20 -8.29 -6.53
C LEU A 46 -4.58 -7.70 -6.28
N THR A 47 -4.78 -6.40 -6.48
CA THR A 47 -6.07 -5.76 -6.20
C THR A 47 -7.18 -6.15 -7.18
N GLY A 48 -6.84 -6.67 -8.37
CA GLY A 48 -7.81 -7.26 -9.28
C GLY A 48 -8.48 -8.54 -8.76
N GLU A 49 -7.92 -9.15 -7.73
CA GLU A 49 -8.36 -10.44 -7.18
C GLU A 49 -8.72 -10.38 -5.68
N LEU A 50 -8.29 -9.33 -4.97
CA LEU A 50 -8.58 -9.08 -3.55
C LEU A 50 -9.73 -8.07 -3.41
N THR A 51 -10.44 -8.10 -2.28
CA THR A 51 -11.48 -7.11 -1.98
C THR A 51 -11.45 -6.63 -0.53
N GLY A 52 -12.05 -5.46 -0.27
CA GLY A 52 -12.31 -4.96 1.08
C GLY A 52 -11.05 -4.60 1.86
N ASN A 53 -11.03 -4.92 3.16
CA ASN A 53 -9.94 -4.51 4.05
C ASN A 53 -8.58 -5.15 3.69
N PHE A 54 -8.59 -6.36 3.15
CA PHE A 54 -7.35 -7.06 2.80
C PHE A 54 -6.71 -6.44 1.56
N GLU A 55 -7.52 -6.08 0.55
CA GLU A 55 -7.07 -5.32 -0.61
C GLU A 55 -6.43 -3.98 -0.18
N ASP A 56 -7.12 -3.21 0.67
CA ASP A 56 -6.62 -1.95 1.21
C ASP A 56 -5.27 -2.13 1.94
N LEU A 57 -5.14 -3.18 2.75
CA LEU A 57 -3.90 -3.50 3.46
C LEU A 57 -2.76 -3.83 2.50
N VAL A 58 -2.99 -4.70 1.51
CA VAL A 58 -1.96 -5.08 0.53
C VAL A 58 -1.47 -3.88 -0.27
N GLN A 59 -2.37 -2.99 -0.71
CA GLN A 59 -1.99 -1.73 -1.36
C GLN A 59 -1.08 -0.88 -0.45
N MET A 60 -1.43 -0.73 0.83
CA MET A 60 -0.62 0.04 1.78
C MET A 60 0.74 -0.61 2.04
N LEU A 61 0.84 -1.94 2.03
CA LEU A 61 2.09 -2.66 2.23
C LEU A 61 3.07 -2.50 1.05
N LEU A 62 2.56 -2.19 -0.15
CA LEU A 62 3.34 -2.08 -1.39
C LEU A 62 3.54 -0.62 -1.87
N LYS A 63 3.07 0.36 -1.11
CA LYS A 63 3.32 1.79 -1.32
C LYS A 63 4.30 2.34 -0.29
N ASP A 64 5.02 3.40 -0.64
CA ASP A 64 5.91 4.07 0.31
C ASP A 64 5.13 4.78 1.42
N SER A 65 5.83 5.14 2.50
CA SER A 65 5.19 5.70 3.69
C SER A 65 4.49 7.03 3.43
N ALA A 66 5.04 7.90 2.58
CA ALA A 66 4.41 9.19 2.29
C ALA A 66 3.11 8.98 1.53
N THR A 67 3.15 8.13 0.49
CA THR A 67 1.98 7.78 -0.31
C THR A 67 0.85 7.18 0.53
N THR A 68 1.19 6.21 1.37
CA THR A 68 0.25 5.58 2.30
C THR A 68 -0.34 6.58 3.30
N LYS A 69 0.49 7.43 3.92
CA LYS A 69 0.03 8.43 4.89
C LYS A 69 -0.92 9.43 4.27
N ALA A 70 -0.65 9.97 3.08
CA ALA A 70 -1.58 10.95 2.52
C ALA A 70 -2.80 10.34 1.81
N LYS A 71 -2.78 9.07 1.36
CA LYS A 71 -4.03 8.34 1.06
C LYS A 71 -4.90 8.18 2.31
N ALA A 72 -4.29 7.90 3.46
CA ALA A 72 -5.01 7.85 4.74
C ALA A 72 -5.58 9.22 5.16
N LEU A 73 -4.81 10.31 5.00
CA LEU A 73 -5.31 11.67 5.22
C LEU A 73 -6.48 12.01 4.28
N TYR A 74 -6.37 11.67 2.99
CA TYR A 74 -7.45 11.87 2.02
C TYR A 74 -8.73 11.14 2.46
N LYS A 75 -8.64 9.84 2.79
CA LYS A 75 -9.78 9.06 3.29
C LYS A 75 -10.35 9.61 4.60
N ALA A 76 -9.51 10.16 5.48
CA ALA A 76 -9.93 10.74 6.76
C ALA A 76 -10.69 12.07 6.60
N LEU A 77 -10.40 12.84 5.54
CA LEU A 77 -11.00 14.14 5.23
C LEU A 77 -12.21 14.04 4.28
N ALA A 78 -12.23 13.07 3.36
CA ALA A 78 -13.25 12.96 2.33
C ALA A 78 -14.55 12.24 2.76
N GLY A 79 -14.58 11.63 3.96
CA GLY A 79 -15.70 10.85 4.45
C GLY A 79 -16.89 11.68 4.96
N ALA A 80 -17.98 10.99 5.33
CA ALA A 80 -19.07 11.59 6.09
C ALA A 80 -18.57 11.88 7.52
N GLY A 81 -18.13 13.12 7.73
CA GLY A 81 -17.41 13.53 8.94
C GLY A 81 -15.89 13.33 8.82
N THR A 82 -15.17 13.91 9.78
CA THR A 82 -13.71 13.92 9.79
C THR A 82 -13.18 12.89 10.77
N LYS A 83 -12.27 12.01 10.32
CA LYS A 83 -11.58 11.07 11.21
C LYS A 83 -10.38 11.74 11.87
N GLU A 84 -10.65 12.58 12.86
CA GLU A 84 -9.65 13.43 13.54
C GLU A 84 -8.49 12.63 14.14
N SER A 85 -8.76 11.43 14.66
CA SER A 85 -7.73 10.56 15.24
C SER A 85 -6.63 10.20 14.23
N VAL A 86 -6.99 9.89 12.98
CA VAL A 86 -6.02 9.57 11.90
C VAL A 86 -5.19 10.79 11.53
N ILE A 87 -5.83 11.96 11.49
CA ILE A 87 -5.15 13.22 11.16
C ILE A 87 -4.13 13.58 12.24
N ILE A 88 -4.54 13.49 13.51
CA ILE A 88 -3.68 13.74 14.67
C ILE A 88 -2.51 12.76 14.68
N GLU A 89 -2.77 11.46 14.50
CA GLU A 89 -1.71 10.44 14.48
C GLU A 89 -0.66 10.74 13.42
N ILE A 90 -1.08 11.03 12.18
CA ILE A 90 -0.14 11.26 11.08
C ILE A 90 0.60 12.59 11.24
N LEU A 91 -0.09 13.68 11.55
CA LEU A 91 0.50 15.00 11.57
C LEU A 91 1.33 15.27 12.83
N CYS A 92 0.93 14.74 13.99
CA CYS A 92 1.64 14.97 15.25
C CYS A 92 2.84 14.03 15.45
N THR A 93 2.96 12.94 14.69
CA THR A 93 4.12 12.02 14.77
C THR A 93 5.14 12.22 13.65
N ALA A 94 4.79 12.98 12.61
CA ALA A 94 5.67 13.21 11.47
C ALA A 94 6.69 14.33 11.71
N ASN A 95 7.93 14.10 11.31
CA ASN A 95 8.94 15.15 11.29
C ASN A 95 8.80 16.06 10.04
N ASN A 96 9.53 17.18 10.02
CA ASN A 96 9.47 18.17 8.94
C ASN A 96 9.74 17.59 7.53
N LYS A 97 10.62 16.58 7.42
CA LYS A 97 10.88 15.92 6.13
C LYS A 97 9.67 15.08 5.71
N GLU A 98 9.14 14.27 6.62
CA GLU A 98 7.95 13.46 6.36
C GLU A 98 6.75 14.31 5.97
N ILE A 99 6.50 15.42 6.67
CA ILE A 99 5.40 16.35 6.30
C ILE A 99 5.55 16.86 4.87
N ARG A 100 6.77 17.22 4.44
CA ARG A 100 7.02 17.65 3.05
C ARG A 100 6.77 16.53 2.05
N ASP A 101 7.23 15.31 2.35
CA ASP A 101 7.05 14.16 1.48
C ASP A 101 5.57 13.76 1.36
N ILE A 102 4.83 13.74 2.49
CA ILE A 102 3.38 13.49 2.55
C ILE A 102 2.63 14.54 1.72
N LYS A 103 2.97 15.83 1.89
CA LYS A 103 2.36 16.93 1.13
C LYS A 103 2.59 16.77 -0.37
N ARG A 104 3.83 16.49 -0.79
CA ARG A 104 4.17 16.30 -2.22
C ARG A 104 3.30 15.20 -2.81
N ALA A 105 3.32 14.05 -2.18
CA ALA A 105 2.60 12.90 -2.70
C ALA A 105 1.06 13.15 -2.69
N TYR A 106 0.52 13.90 -1.71
CA TYR A 106 -0.91 14.26 -1.68
C TYR A 106 -1.31 15.08 -2.92
N LEU A 107 -0.43 16.01 -3.33
CA LEU A 107 -0.64 16.87 -4.49
C LEU A 107 -0.40 16.14 -5.82
N GLU A 108 0.47 15.13 -5.83
CA GLU A 108 0.74 14.28 -7.00
C GLU A 108 -0.31 13.18 -7.22
N GLY A 109 -1.30 13.07 -6.33
CA GLY A 109 -2.51 12.25 -6.54
C GLY A 109 -2.55 10.88 -5.88
N MET A 110 -1.60 10.54 -5.00
CA MET A 110 -1.52 9.31 -4.18
C MET A 110 -1.90 7.95 -4.78
#